data_AF-A0A661UU65-F1
#
_entry.id   AF-A0A661UU65-F1
#
_cell.length_a   1.000
_cell.length_b   1.000
_cell.length_c   1.000
_cell.angle_alpha   90.00
_cell.angle_beta   90.00
_cell.angle_gamma   90.00
#
_symmetry.space_group_name_H-M   'P 1'
#
loop_
_entity.id
_entity.type
_entity.pdbx_description
1 polymer ?
#
loop_
_entity_poly.entity_id
_entity_poly.type
_entity_poly.pdbx_seq_one_letter_code
_entity_poly.pdbx_strand_id
1 'polypeptide(L)'
;MRTKMIWLFIIFFLQLSATIINVPADQPTIQAGIYASTNLDTVLVQPGTYVENINYNGKDITVASLFLTTQDTSYISQTVIDGNQSGSVVTFESDEDSTAVLCGFTITNGYALYPGPQDAGGSGIHIFNSSPTIQNNIIENNICYWYINGCGIGIQNSSAQIMNNIIKDNDGAYYGGGIYVYQSENVLIENNEINGHLTQSGNGVAYGAGICINQSNDILIRFNLICNNEVDLGYGSGICLRNGSAELINNTISENSVYGYGTGIYLSDNSFVDIKNTILWGNNPLDFAEIYFDSYGNPNLITISYSDIQGGEAGIETNNNGSVIWQEGNIDENPLFLDVANGDFHLTVDSPCIDAGDPNSPFDPDGTIADMGAFYYDQINGIENYELQTANFKLTNYPNPFNPTTTISFSVTQNSDFVNLEIFNVKGQKVKSFQINQLSNSQVNHIVWNGDDENGKPVSSGLYLYKLSINGKTEAVRKCLLMK
;
A
#
# COMPACT_ATOMS: atom_id res chain seq x y z
N MET A 1 58.21 36.48 26.61
CA MET A 1 57.74 35.64 25.48
C MET A 1 56.74 34.63 26.03
N ARG A 2 55.45 34.80 25.76
CA ARG A 2 54.41 33.83 26.14
C ARG A 2 54.22 32.85 24.98
N THR A 3 54.62 31.60 25.18
CA THR A 3 54.42 30.48 24.26
C THR A 3 52.93 30.15 24.22
N LYS A 4 52.26 30.41 23.09
CA LYS A 4 50.89 29.94 22.84
C LYS A 4 50.95 28.45 22.52
N MET A 5 50.35 27.62 23.38
CA MET A 5 50.16 26.20 23.14
C MET A 5 48.94 26.05 22.22
N ILE A 6 49.17 25.59 20.99
CA ILE A 6 48.11 25.31 20.02
C ILE A 6 47.67 23.86 20.25
N TRP A 7 46.43 23.68 20.69
CA TRP A 7 45.80 22.36 20.76
C TRP A 7 45.31 21.98 19.36
N LEU A 8 45.91 20.95 18.78
CA LEU A 8 45.47 20.35 17.52
C LEU A 8 44.36 19.35 17.86
N PHE A 9 43.09 19.74 17.65
CA PHE A 9 41.98 18.79 17.68
C PHE A 9 42.00 17.98 16.39
N ILE A 10 42.41 16.72 16.47
CA ILE A 10 42.25 15.75 15.38
C ILE A 10 40.78 15.30 15.43
N ILE A 11 39.96 15.86 14.55
CA ILE A 11 38.60 15.37 14.30
C ILE A 11 38.74 14.11 13.46
N PHE A 12 38.52 12.94 14.06
CA PHE A 12 38.29 11.72 13.30
C PHE A 12 36.93 11.83 12.62
N PHE A 13 36.92 11.97 11.29
CA PHE A 13 35.73 11.67 10.51
C PHE A 13 35.53 10.16 10.55
N LEU A 14 34.68 9.68 11.46
CA LEU A 14 34.11 8.34 11.34
C LEU A 14 33.25 8.36 10.08
N GLN A 15 33.67 7.59 9.09
CA GLN A 15 32.91 7.36 7.87
C GLN A 15 31.71 6.48 8.28
N LEU A 16 30.57 7.11 8.56
CA LEU A 16 29.29 6.41 8.71
C LEU A 16 28.90 5.88 7.32
N SER A 17 29.30 4.66 6.99
CA SER A 17 28.72 3.93 5.86
C SER A 17 27.68 2.98 6.42
N ALA A 18 26.45 3.07 5.92
CA ALA A 18 25.44 2.06 6.14
C ALA A 18 26.00 0.68 5.77
N THR A 19 25.87 -0.28 6.68
CA THR A 19 26.26 -1.68 6.52
C THR A 19 25.03 -2.55 6.31
N ILE A 20 25.22 -3.69 5.63
CA ILE A 20 24.18 -4.70 5.46
C ILE A 20 24.50 -5.86 6.39
N ILE A 21 23.56 -6.21 7.25
CA ILE A 21 23.58 -7.37 8.14
C ILE A 21 22.60 -8.39 7.58
N ASN A 22 23.12 -9.51 7.07
CA ASN A 22 22.29 -10.54 6.45
C ASN A 22 21.75 -11.49 7.51
N VAL A 23 20.44 -11.72 7.52
CA VAL A 23 19.79 -12.71 8.39
C VAL A 23 19.33 -13.88 7.51
N PRO A 24 19.75 -15.14 7.77
CA PRO A 24 20.44 -15.62 8.97
C PRO A 24 21.98 -15.68 8.88
N ALA A 25 22.59 -15.23 7.78
CA ALA A 25 24.00 -15.52 7.48
C ALA A 25 25.00 -14.84 8.46
N ASP A 26 24.74 -13.58 8.82
CA ASP A 26 25.55 -12.79 9.75
C ASP A 26 25.00 -12.81 11.19
N GLN A 27 23.67 -12.91 11.34
CA GLN A 27 22.98 -13.02 12.63
C GLN A 27 21.86 -14.05 12.55
N PRO A 28 21.65 -14.90 13.58
CA PRO A 28 20.73 -16.04 13.49
C PRO A 28 19.24 -15.65 13.43
N THR A 29 18.88 -14.45 13.90
CA THR A 29 17.49 -13.98 13.99
C THR A 29 17.40 -12.51 13.58
N ILE A 30 16.19 -12.03 13.28
CA ILE A 30 15.96 -10.63 12.88
C ILE A 30 16.32 -9.71 14.05
N GLN A 31 15.87 -10.02 15.27
CA GLN A 31 16.19 -9.22 16.44
C GLN A 31 17.70 -9.16 16.74
N ALA A 32 18.44 -10.26 16.51
CA ALA A 32 19.89 -10.26 16.62
C ALA A 32 20.55 -9.35 15.55
N GLY A 33 19.99 -9.32 14.33
CA GLY A 33 20.33 -8.36 13.29
C GLY A 33 20.16 -6.91 13.75
N ILE A 34 19.00 -6.60 14.33
CA ILE A 34 18.70 -5.28 14.92
C ILE A 34 19.69 -4.97 16.05
N TYR A 35 20.05 -5.90 16.92
CA TYR A 35 21.02 -5.61 17.98
C TYR A 35 22.43 -5.31 17.46
N ALA A 36 22.85 -5.98 16.38
CA ALA A 36 24.13 -5.78 15.75
C ALA A 36 24.23 -4.48 14.91
N SER A 37 23.09 -3.89 14.51
CA SER A 37 23.04 -2.71 13.68
C SER A 37 23.23 -1.39 14.45
N THR A 38 23.52 -0.33 13.71
CA THR A 38 23.51 1.08 14.10
C THR A 38 22.65 1.88 13.12
N ASN A 39 22.24 3.10 13.46
CA ASN A 39 21.36 3.89 12.61
C ASN A 39 21.90 3.97 11.16
N LEU A 40 20.98 3.91 10.21
CA LEU A 40 21.16 3.84 8.76
C LEU A 40 21.65 2.48 8.22
N ASP A 41 21.98 1.50 9.07
CA ASP A 41 22.25 0.14 8.61
C ASP A 41 20.99 -0.54 8.04
N THR A 42 21.20 -1.60 7.27
CA THR A 42 20.15 -2.48 6.76
C THR A 42 20.27 -3.88 7.34
N VAL A 43 19.22 -4.38 7.98
CA VAL A 43 19.05 -5.80 8.31
C VAL A 43 18.31 -6.44 7.13
N LEU A 44 19.05 -7.16 6.28
CA LEU A 44 18.52 -7.80 5.07
C LEU A 44 18.19 -9.28 5.35
N VAL A 45 16.91 -9.60 5.30
CA VAL A 45 16.36 -10.90 5.72
C VAL A 45 16.09 -11.79 4.50
N GLN A 46 16.61 -13.01 4.54
CA GLN A 46 16.39 -14.03 3.52
C GLN A 46 15.01 -14.68 3.68
N PRO A 47 14.47 -15.33 2.62
CA PRO A 47 13.23 -16.10 2.70
C PRO A 47 13.23 -17.11 3.86
N GLY A 48 12.13 -17.13 4.60
CA GLY A 48 11.93 -17.98 5.77
C GLY A 48 10.81 -17.47 6.67
N THR A 49 10.42 -18.31 7.62
CA THR A 49 9.52 -17.93 8.72
C THR A 49 10.33 -17.72 9.98
N TYR A 50 10.27 -16.50 10.50
CA TYR A 50 10.96 -16.04 11.69
C TYR A 50 9.94 -15.87 12.81
N VAL A 51 9.96 -16.80 13.77
CA VAL A 51 9.06 -16.78 14.91
C VAL A 51 9.64 -15.86 15.98
N GLU A 52 9.30 -14.57 15.91
CA GLU A 52 9.88 -13.50 16.70
C GLU A 52 8.87 -12.36 16.93
N ASN A 53 9.03 -11.63 18.03
CA ASN A 53 8.45 -10.30 18.22
C ASN A 53 9.61 -9.31 18.24
N ILE A 54 9.72 -8.48 17.21
CA ILE A 54 10.88 -7.62 17.01
C ILE A 54 10.61 -6.18 17.49
N ASN A 55 11.64 -5.54 18.04
CA ASN A 55 11.62 -4.15 18.48
C ASN A 55 12.86 -3.44 17.92
N TYR A 56 12.65 -2.26 17.32
CA TYR A 56 13.72 -1.45 16.74
C TYR A 56 14.65 -0.83 17.78
N ASN A 57 14.21 -0.70 19.04
CA ASN A 57 14.96 -0.20 20.19
C ASN A 57 15.59 1.19 19.93
N GLY A 58 14.86 2.07 19.26
CA GLY A 58 15.26 3.46 18.98
C GLY A 58 16.30 3.58 17.88
N LYS A 59 16.43 2.56 17.02
CA LYS A 59 17.37 2.57 15.90
C LYS A 59 16.67 2.94 14.61
N ASP A 60 17.15 3.98 13.96
CA ASP A 60 16.66 4.36 12.62
C ASP A 60 17.36 3.53 11.54
N ILE A 61 16.92 2.28 11.39
CA ILE A 61 17.50 1.29 10.46
C ILE A 61 16.45 0.82 9.45
N THR A 62 16.92 0.24 8.35
CA THR A 62 16.04 -0.52 7.46
C THR A 62 16.05 -1.99 7.84
N VAL A 63 14.91 -2.55 8.23
CA VAL A 63 14.72 -4.01 8.28
C VAL A 63 13.92 -4.37 7.05
N ALA A 64 14.48 -5.21 6.17
CA ALA A 64 13.86 -5.52 4.90
C ALA A 64 14.10 -6.94 4.41
N SER A 65 13.16 -7.49 3.65
CA SER A 65 13.39 -8.72 2.89
C SER A 65 14.16 -8.45 1.59
N LEU A 66 14.41 -9.52 0.82
CA LEU A 66 14.96 -9.42 -0.53
C LEU A 66 14.09 -8.60 -1.51
N PHE A 67 12.82 -8.32 -1.19
CA PHE A 67 12.00 -7.41 -1.99
C PHE A 67 12.70 -6.06 -2.20
N LEU A 68 13.37 -5.52 -1.18
CA LEU A 68 14.06 -4.23 -1.24
C LEU A 68 15.03 -4.11 -2.42
N THR A 69 15.78 -5.19 -2.72
CA THR A 69 16.84 -5.17 -3.74
C THR A 69 16.42 -5.76 -5.07
N THR A 70 15.40 -6.62 -5.08
CA THR A 70 14.98 -7.37 -6.26
C THR A 70 13.70 -6.85 -6.89
N GLN A 71 12.85 -6.16 -6.11
CA GLN A 71 11.50 -5.74 -6.47
C GLN A 71 10.59 -6.92 -6.89
N ASP A 72 10.98 -8.15 -6.56
CA ASP A 72 10.14 -9.33 -6.77
C ASP A 72 9.22 -9.49 -5.55
N THR A 73 7.93 -9.22 -5.76
CA THR A 73 6.90 -9.25 -4.70
C THR A 73 6.74 -10.63 -4.07
N SER A 74 7.21 -11.70 -4.72
CA SER A 74 7.19 -13.04 -4.12
C SER A 74 8.05 -13.15 -2.86
N TYR A 75 9.04 -12.27 -2.67
CA TYR A 75 9.83 -12.24 -1.44
C TYR A 75 9.07 -11.71 -0.23
N ILE A 76 7.97 -10.99 -0.43
CA ILE A 76 7.12 -10.51 0.66
C ILE A 76 6.46 -11.70 1.36
N SER A 77 5.76 -12.53 0.59
CA SER A 77 5.09 -13.73 1.12
C SER A 77 6.04 -14.87 1.52
N GLN A 78 7.27 -14.87 0.99
CA GLN A 78 8.29 -15.85 1.38
C GLN A 78 9.07 -15.45 2.64
N THR A 79 8.93 -14.21 3.14
CA THR A 79 9.67 -13.71 4.31
C THR A 79 8.68 -13.30 5.39
N VAL A 80 8.43 -14.20 6.32
CA VAL A 80 7.36 -14.08 7.32
C VAL A 80 7.96 -13.76 8.69
N ILE A 81 7.43 -12.75 9.37
CA ILE A 81 7.61 -12.54 10.81
C ILE A 81 6.32 -13.01 11.50
N ASP A 82 6.44 -14.06 12.29
CA ASP A 82 5.33 -14.73 12.98
C ASP A 82 5.40 -14.42 14.47
N GLY A 83 4.45 -13.65 14.98
CA GLY A 83 4.36 -13.25 16.39
C GLY A 83 3.96 -14.38 17.34
N ASN A 84 3.71 -15.59 16.84
CA ASN A 84 3.40 -16.79 17.62
C ASN A 84 2.22 -16.62 18.60
N GLN A 85 1.21 -15.85 18.19
CA GLN A 85 0.04 -15.50 19.00
C GLN A 85 0.43 -14.85 20.32
N SER A 86 1.40 -13.94 20.28
CA SER A 86 1.87 -13.23 21.47
C SER A 86 2.30 -11.81 21.10
N GLY A 87 1.72 -10.81 21.78
CA GLY A 87 2.12 -9.40 21.68
C GLY A 87 2.07 -8.82 20.26
N SER A 88 2.73 -7.68 20.08
CA SER A 88 2.94 -7.05 18.78
C SER A 88 4.04 -7.78 18.01
N VAL A 89 3.85 -8.06 16.72
CA VAL A 89 4.89 -8.71 15.90
C VAL A 89 6.07 -7.76 15.68
N VAL A 90 5.78 -6.49 15.40
CA VAL A 90 6.80 -5.43 15.22
C VAL A 90 6.47 -4.24 16.10
N THR A 91 7.48 -3.70 16.79
CA THR A 91 7.33 -2.57 17.72
C THR A 91 8.31 -1.44 17.42
N PHE A 92 7.77 -0.22 17.39
CA PHE A 92 8.47 1.07 17.38
C PHE A 92 7.97 1.88 18.58
N GLU A 93 8.80 2.07 19.59
CA GLU A 93 8.38 2.68 20.86
C GLU A 93 9.49 3.51 21.55
N SER A 94 10.53 3.89 20.81
CA SER A 94 11.75 4.45 21.36
C SER A 94 12.31 5.59 20.52
N ASP A 95 11.42 6.49 20.08
CA ASP A 95 11.71 7.71 19.32
C ASP A 95 12.28 7.44 17.91
N GLU A 96 11.97 6.30 17.30
CA GLU A 96 12.35 6.02 15.91
C GLU A 96 11.73 7.06 14.95
N ASP A 97 12.51 7.53 13.96
CA ASP A 97 12.02 8.47 12.95
C ASP A 97 11.67 7.79 11.61
N SER A 98 11.30 8.58 10.60
CA SER A 98 10.89 8.08 9.28
C SER A 98 11.96 7.27 8.54
N THR A 99 13.22 7.32 8.98
CA THR A 99 14.32 6.52 8.43
C THR A 99 14.44 5.14 9.09
N ALA A 100 13.67 4.86 10.14
CA ALA A 100 13.33 3.51 10.56
C ALA A 100 12.30 2.91 9.59
N VAL A 101 12.74 1.93 8.78
CA VAL A 101 11.94 1.38 7.68
C VAL A 101 11.68 -0.11 7.91
N LEU A 102 10.42 -0.54 7.80
CA LEU A 102 10.02 -1.94 7.68
C LEU A 102 9.56 -2.22 6.25
N CYS A 103 10.23 -3.13 5.53
CA CYS A 103 9.96 -3.34 4.12
C CYS A 103 9.94 -4.81 3.66
N GLY A 104 8.85 -5.22 3.02
CA GLY A 104 8.83 -6.46 2.25
C GLY A 104 8.56 -7.73 3.06
N PHE A 105 7.76 -7.68 4.12
CA PHE A 105 7.46 -8.86 4.95
C PHE A 105 5.98 -9.24 4.93
N THR A 106 5.69 -10.51 5.19
CA THR A 106 4.41 -10.89 5.80
C THR A 106 4.51 -10.81 7.32
N ILE A 107 3.61 -10.07 7.96
CA ILE A 107 3.53 -9.85 9.41
C ILE A 107 2.23 -10.50 9.92
N THR A 108 2.35 -11.56 10.73
CA THR A 108 1.20 -12.40 11.09
C THR A 108 1.24 -12.90 12.52
N ASN A 109 0.08 -13.39 13.00
CA ASN A 109 -0.09 -14.04 14.30
C ASN A 109 0.32 -13.16 15.49
N GLY A 110 0.20 -11.84 15.37
CA GLY A 110 0.23 -10.95 16.52
C GLY A 110 -0.98 -11.18 17.43
N TYR A 111 -0.78 -11.06 18.74
CA TYR A 111 -1.83 -11.21 19.73
C TYR A 111 -1.58 -10.37 20.98
N ALA A 112 -1.94 -9.09 20.93
CA ALA A 112 -1.86 -8.22 22.09
C ALA A 112 -2.86 -8.67 23.16
N LEU A 113 -2.34 -9.07 24.32
CA LEU A 113 -3.10 -9.40 25.52
C LEU A 113 -2.93 -8.26 26.52
N TYR A 114 -4.04 -7.61 26.89
CA TYR A 114 -4.14 -6.58 27.94
C TYR A 114 -3.62 -5.19 27.53
N PRO A 115 -4.41 -4.12 27.73
CA PRO A 115 -3.92 -2.77 27.48
C PRO A 115 -2.91 -2.44 28.59
N GLY A 116 -1.67 -2.15 28.19
CA GLY A 116 -0.88 -1.21 28.95
C GLY A 116 -1.59 0.16 29.00
N PRO A 117 -0.93 1.25 29.43
CA PRO A 117 -1.52 2.60 29.38
C PRO A 117 -1.79 3.11 27.94
N GLN A 118 -1.72 2.26 26.93
CA GLN A 118 -1.72 2.57 25.50
C GLN A 118 -3.04 2.11 24.87
N ASP A 119 -3.73 3.04 24.22
CA ASP A 119 -5.02 2.77 23.56
C ASP A 119 -4.83 2.16 22.16
N ALA A 120 -3.67 2.35 21.52
CA ALA A 120 -3.32 1.73 20.24
C ALA A 120 -2.37 0.54 20.46
N GLY A 121 -2.89 -0.69 20.43
CA GLY A 121 -2.11 -1.87 20.79
C GLY A 121 -1.29 -2.43 19.64
N GLY A 122 -1.76 -2.39 18.39
CA GLY A 122 -0.93 -2.78 17.26
C GLY A 122 -0.50 -4.24 17.29
N SER A 123 -1.42 -5.20 17.24
CA SER A 123 -1.05 -6.63 17.31
C SER A 123 -0.11 -7.04 16.18
N GLY A 124 -0.33 -6.57 14.95
CA GLY A 124 0.67 -6.68 13.88
C GLY A 124 1.83 -5.74 14.14
N ILE A 125 1.56 -4.43 14.06
CA ILE A 125 2.57 -3.38 14.19
C ILE A 125 2.12 -2.36 15.23
N HIS A 126 2.94 -2.15 16.25
CA HIS A 126 2.75 -1.15 17.29
C HIS A 126 3.70 0.04 17.09
N ILE A 127 3.13 1.24 17.01
CA ILE A 127 3.87 2.50 16.84
C ILE A 127 3.44 3.46 17.96
N PHE A 128 4.38 3.80 18.85
CA PHE A 128 4.14 4.68 19.99
C PHE A 128 5.29 5.68 20.16
N ASN A 129 4.97 6.99 20.20
CA ASN A 129 5.98 8.06 20.25
C ASN A 129 7.10 7.89 19.21
N SER A 130 6.78 7.38 18.03
CA SER A 130 7.75 7.00 16.99
C SER A 130 7.13 7.21 15.61
N SER A 131 7.89 7.62 14.61
CA SER A 131 7.36 7.98 13.28
C SER A 131 8.01 7.18 12.15
N PRO A 132 7.97 5.83 12.17
CA PRO A 132 8.62 4.99 11.18
C PRO A 132 7.93 5.01 9.82
N THR A 133 8.62 4.47 8.81
CA THR A 133 8.05 4.15 7.50
C THR A 133 7.74 2.66 7.39
N ILE A 134 6.47 2.32 7.24
CA ILE A 134 5.98 0.95 7.04
C ILE A 134 5.58 0.81 5.57
N GLN A 135 6.32 0.00 4.80
CA GLN A 135 6.07 -0.07 3.37
C GLN A 135 6.18 -1.46 2.74
N ASN A 136 5.36 -1.73 1.72
CA ASN A 136 5.43 -2.96 0.92
C ASN A 136 5.34 -4.24 1.76
N ASN A 137 4.51 -4.25 2.80
CA ASN A 137 4.28 -5.42 3.65
C ASN A 137 2.90 -6.03 3.39
N ILE A 138 2.74 -7.30 3.73
CA ILE A 138 1.45 -7.97 3.93
C ILE A 138 1.25 -8.08 5.45
N ILE A 139 0.20 -7.48 6.00
CA ILE A 139 -0.10 -7.48 7.44
C ILE A 139 -1.44 -8.20 7.60
N GLU A 140 -1.38 -9.45 8.04
CA GLU A 140 -2.53 -10.34 8.01
C GLU A 140 -2.68 -11.21 9.26
N ASN A 141 -3.90 -11.63 9.58
CA ASN A 141 -4.20 -12.57 10.66
C ASN A 141 -3.63 -12.16 12.03
N ASN A 142 -3.59 -10.85 12.31
CA ASN A 142 -3.25 -10.34 13.63
C ASN A 142 -4.53 -10.11 14.42
N ILE A 143 -4.53 -10.51 15.69
CA ILE A 143 -5.72 -10.52 16.52
C ILE A 143 -5.52 -9.60 17.72
N CYS A 144 -6.48 -8.74 18.04
CA CYS A 144 -6.50 -8.04 19.32
C CYS A 144 -7.39 -8.77 20.31
N TYR A 145 -6.96 -8.80 21.58
CA TYR A 145 -7.90 -9.09 22.65
C TYR A 145 -8.73 -7.85 22.99
N TRP A 146 -10.00 -8.06 23.35
CA TRP A 146 -11.00 -7.09 23.81
C TRP A 146 -10.41 -5.77 24.38
N TYR A 147 -10.94 -4.64 23.89
CA TYR A 147 -10.56 -3.25 24.22
C TYR A 147 -9.21 -2.76 23.68
N ILE A 148 -8.50 -3.59 22.92
CA ILE A 148 -7.30 -3.17 22.19
C ILE A 148 -7.70 -2.77 20.76
N ASN A 149 -6.97 -1.79 20.20
CA ASN A 149 -7.28 -1.17 18.92
C ASN A 149 -6.10 -1.27 17.96
N GLY A 150 -6.37 -1.21 16.65
CA GLY A 150 -5.34 -1.27 15.60
C GLY A 150 -4.76 -2.67 15.43
N CYS A 151 -5.57 -3.69 15.13
CA CYS A 151 -5.06 -5.08 15.10
C CYS A 151 -4.02 -5.31 14.01
N GLY A 152 -4.21 -4.72 12.83
CA GLY A 152 -3.15 -4.60 11.85
C GLY A 152 -2.07 -3.64 12.34
N ILE A 153 -2.38 -2.35 12.40
CA ILE A 153 -1.44 -1.29 12.76
C ILE A 153 -2.08 -0.34 13.79
N GLY A 154 -1.42 -0.18 14.94
CA GLY A 154 -1.76 0.82 15.95
C GLY A 154 -0.74 1.95 15.98
N ILE A 155 -1.21 3.19 15.85
CA ILE A 155 -0.39 4.41 15.80
C ILE A 155 -0.83 5.34 16.94
N GLN A 156 0.09 5.69 17.84
CA GLN A 156 -0.20 6.61 18.94
C GLN A 156 0.92 7.64 19.15
N ASN A 157 0.56 8.92 19.33
CA ASN A 157 1.49 10.02 19.55
C ASN A 157 2.60 10.11 18.48
N SER A 158 2.23 9.95 17.21
CA SER A 158 3.19 9.63 16.15
C SER A 158 2.85 10.33 14.83
N SER A 159 3.81 10.34 13.89
CA SER A 159 3.67 10.88 12.52
C SER A 159 4.15 9.88 11.46
N ALA A 160 3.74 8.62 11.60
CA ALA A 160 4.21 7.50 10.79
C ALA A 160 3.75 7.58 9.32
N GLN A 161 4.48 6.88 8.44
CA GLN A 161 4.15 6.73 7.03
C GLN A 161 3.78 5.28 6.73
N ILE A 162 2.55 5.04 6.28
CA ILE A 162 2.02 3.70 5.96
C ILE A 162 1.77 3.66 4.45
N MET A 163 2.63 2.97 3.71
CA MET A 163 2.68 3.07 2.25
C MET A 163 2.73 1.73 1.53
N ASN A 164 1.91 1.51 0.50
CA ASN A 164 2.03 0.32 -0.37
C ASN A 164 1.88 -1.02 0.38
N ASN A 165 1.11 -1.06 1.47
CA ASN A 165 0.89 -2.30 2.22
C ASN A 165 -0.43 -2.95 1.83
N ILE A 166 -0.49 -4.27 1.96
CA ILE A 166 -1.73 -5.04 1.99
C ILE A 166 -2.01 -5.35 3.46
N ILE A 167 -3.08 -4.80 4.01
CA ILE A 167 -3.51 -4.98 5.39
C ILE A 167 -4.84 -5.69 5.31
N LYS A 168 -4.92 -6.93 5.81
CA LYS A 168 -6.13 -7.74 5.63
C LYS A 168 -6.37 -8.76 6.73
N ASP A 169 -7.62 -9.17 6.90
CA ASP A 169 -7.98 -10.29 7.78
C ASP A 169 -7.44 -10.14 9.22
N ASN A 170 -7.30 -8.90 9.71
CA ASN A 170 -6.96 -8.64 11.12
C ASN A 170 -8.25 -8.47 11.94
N ASP A 171 -8.33 -9.13 13.09
CA ASP A 171 -9.59 -9.36 13.84
C ASP A 171 -9.50 -8.88 15.31
N GLY A 172 -10.65 -8.49 15.89
CA GLY A 172 -10.81 -8.33 17.34
C GLY A 172 -10.65 -6.91 17.92
N ALA A 173 -10.58 -5.87 17.09
CA ALA A 173 -10.47 -4.48 17.56
C ALA A 173 -11.80 -3.95 18.16
N TYR A 174 -11.73 -2.87 18.97
CA TYR A 174 -12.88 -1.97 19.16
C TYR A 174 -12.83 -0.79 18.18
N TYR A 175 -11.63 -0.31 17.87
CA TYR A 175 -11.36 0.75 16.92
C TYR A 175 -10.27 0.29 15.94
N GLY A 176 -10.47 0.45 14.63
CA GLY A 176 -9.40 0.23 13.65
C GLY A 176 -8.98 -1.24 13.55
N GLY A 177 -9.79 -2.10 12.94
CA GLY A 177 -9.38 -3.49 12.66
C GLY A 177 -8.10 -3.54 11.83
N GLY A 178 -8.05 -2.74 10.76
CA GLY A 178 -6.87 -2.50 9.94
C GLY A 178 -5.91 -1.51 10.57
N ILE A 179 -6.27 -0.22 10.58
CA ILE A 179 -5.41 0.87 11.10
C ILE A 179 -6.16 1.66 12.18
N TYR A 180 -5.53 1.86 13.33
CA TYR A 180 -5.98 2.80 14.35
C TYR A 180 -4.97 3.92 14.58
N VAL A 181 -5.42 5.17 14.49
CA VAL A 181 -4.62 6.37 14.70
C VAL A 181 -5.16 7.13 15.90
N TYR A 182 -4.33 7.34 16.92
CA TYR A 182 -4.72 7.96 18.17
C TYR A 182 -3.74 9.04 18.61
N GLN A 183 -4.25 10.21 19.02
CA GLN A 183 -3.41 11.32 19.52
C GLN A 183 -2.21 11.64 18.62
N SER A 184 -2.39 11.52 17.31
CA SER A 184 -1.33 11.59 16.31
C SER A 184 -1.58 12.72 15.33
N GLU A 185 -0.51 13.20 14.71
CA GLU A 185 -0.57 14.30 13.76
C GLU A 185 0.34 14.02 12.56
N ASN A 186 -0.03 14.50 11.37
CA ASN A 186 0.77 14.34 10.15
C ASN A 186 1.05 12.88 9.74
N VAL A 187 0.10 11.97 10.01
CA VAL A 187 0.20 10.57 9.55
C VAL A 187 -0.17 10.49 8.07
N LEU A 188 0.65 9.77 7.30
CA LEU A 188 0.39 9.47 5.90
C LEU A 188 -0.08 8.01 5.75
N ILE A 189 -1.23 7.81 5.13
CA ILE A 189 -1.75 6.50 4.72
C ILE A 189 -1.92 6.55 3.20
N GLU A 190 -0.98 5.94 2.47
CA GLU A 190 -0.92 6.04 1.01
C GLU A 190 -0.84 4.68 0.31
N ASN A 191 -1.63 4.51 -0.75
CA ASN A 191 -1.53 3.35 -1.65
C ASN A 191 -1.61 1.99 -0.95
N ASN A 192 -2.40 1.88 0.11
CA ASN A 192 -2.63 0.63 0.81
C ASN A 192 -3.92 -0.04 0.34
N GLU A 193 -3.93 -1.35 0.40
CA GLU A 193 -5.14 -2.16 0.32
C GLU A 193 -5.52 -2.58 1.74
N ILE A 194 -6.67 -2.10 2.24
CA ILE A 194 -7.17 -2.33 3.60
C ILE A 194 -8.47 -3.10 3.47
N ASN A 195 -8.38 -4.44 3.55
CA ASN A 195 -9.47 -5.32 3.18
C ASN A 195 -9.88 -6.33 4.27
N GLY A 196 -11.15 -6.74 4.28
CA GLY A 196 -11.55 -7.97 4.99
C GLY A 196 -11.39 -7.93 6.52
N HIS A 197 -11.28 -6.74 7.12
CA HIS A 197 -11.16 -6.64 8.57
C HIS A 197 -12.51 -6.89 9.22
N LEU A 198 -12.55 -7.80 10.19
CA LEU A 198 -13.72 -8.03 11.01
C LEU A 198 -13.49 -7.42 12.39
N THR A 199 -14.38 -6.52 12.80
CA THR A 199 -14.34 -5.92 14.13
C THR A 199 -15.53 -6.42 14.92
N GLN A 200 -15.26 -7.24 15.94
CA GLN A 200 -16.27 -7.81 16.82
C GLN A 200 -16.45 -6.93 18.05
N SER A 201 -17.59 -6.28 18.14
CA SER A 201 -17.95 -5.37 19.22
C SER A 201 -18.09 -6.07 20.58
N GLY A 202 -18.31 -7.39 20.56
CA GLY A 202 -18.48 -8.22 21.75
C GLY A 202 -19.70 -7.78 22.57
N ASN A 203 -19.47 -7.06 23.68
CA ASN A 203 -20.53 -6.48 24.53
C ASN A 203 -20.68 -4.95 24.36
N GLY A 204 -19.94 -4.34 23.42
CA GLY A 204 -19.88 -2.89 23.24
C GLY A 204 -20.22 -2.44 21.82
N VAL A 205 -19.68 -1.30 21.41
CA VAL A 205 -19.85 -0.71 20.08
C VAL A 205 -18.46 -0.62 19.45
N ALA A 206 -18.32 -1.15 18.24
CA ALA A 206 -17.08 -1.09 17.46
C ALA A 206 -17.10 0.05 16.43
N TYR A 207 -15.92 0.49 15.99
CA TYR A 207 -15.77 1.61 15.08
C TYR A 207 -14.63 1.38 14.08
N GLY A 208 -14.82 1.75 12.81
CA GLY A 208 -13.68 1.86 11.88
C GLY A 208 -12.98 0.54 11.61
N ALA A 209 -13.66 -0.48 11.07
CA ALA A 209 -13.00 -1.76 10.81
C ALA A 209 -11.80 -1.60 9.86
N GLY A 210 -11.92 -0.77 8.83
CA GLY A 210 -10.79 -0.37 7.98
C GLY A 210 -9.83 0.58 8.69
N ILE A 211 -10.23 1.85 8.80
CA ILE A 211 -9.43 2.90 9.45
C ILE A 211 -10.25 3.58 10.54
N CYS A 212 -9.67 3.74 11.74
CA CYS A 212 -10.21 4.63 12.76
C CYS A 212 -9.19 5.70 13.17
N ILE A 213 -9.62 6.95 13.16
CA ILE A 213 -8.86 8.13 13.59
C ILE A 213 -9.56 8.71 14.81
N ASN A 214 -8.82 8.88 15.90
CA ASN A 214 -9.35 9.38 17.15
C ASN A 214 -8.39 10.41 17.77
N GLN A 215 -8.89 11.58 18.15
CA GLN A 215 -8.07 12.65 18.76
C GLN A 215 -6.84 13.02 17.93
N SER A 216 -6.93 12.96 16.60
CA SER A 216 -5.77 13.03 15.70
C SER A 216 -6.07 13.98 14.54
N ASN A 217 -5.09 14.79 14.13
CA ASN A 217 -5.28 15.84 13.13
C ASN A 217 -4.28 15.72 11.99
N ASP A 218 -4.56 16.38 10.89
CA ASP A 218 -3.68 16.47 9.71
C ASP A 218 -3.33 15.08 9.15
N ILE A 219 -4.32 14.19 9.10
CA ILE A 219 -4.17 12.84 8.56
C ILE A 219 -4.40 12.87 7.04
N LEU A 220 -3.43 12.44 6.25
CA LEU A 220 -3.55 12.35 4.80
C LEU A 220 -3.80 10.90 4.39
N ILE A 221 -4.97 10.63 3.82
CA ILE A 221 -5.36 9.32 3.29
C ILE A 221 -5.49 9.45 1.78
N ARG A 222 -4.63 8.78 1.00
CA ARG A 222 -4.71 8.87 -0.47
C ARG A 222 -4.34 7.62 -1.23
N PHE A 223 -4.95 7.41 -2.39
CA PHE A 223 -4.70 6.25 -3.26
C PHE A 223 -5.00 4.90 -2.59
N ASN A 224 -5.77 4.85 -1.51
CA ASN A 224 -6.05 3.60 -0.80
C ASN A 224 -7.34 2.94 -1.32
N LEU A 225 -7.31 1.61 -1.39
CA LEU A 225 -8.51 0.78 -1.48
C LEU A 225 -8.90 0.35 -0.06
N ILE A 226 -10.09 0.75 0.40
CA ILE A 226 -10.64 0.40 1.72
C ILE A 226 -11.94 -0.35 1.48
N CYS A 227 -11.91 -1.67 1.54
CA CYS A 227 -13.04 -2.47 1.11
C CYS A 227 -13.32 -3.70 1.95
N ASN A 228 -14.56 -4.21 1.89
CA ASN A 228 -14.96 -5.46 2.55
C ASN A 228 -14.67 -5.47 4.06
N ASN A 229 -14.57 -4.31 4.70
CA ASN A 229 -14.38 -4.23 6.15
C ASN A 229 -15.74 -4.31 6.82
N GLU A 230 -15.84 -5.13 7.86
CA GLU A 230 -17.08 -5.45 8.55
C GLU A 230 -17.01 -5.09 10.03
N VAL A 231 -18.06 -4.42 10.51
CA VAL A 231 -18.31 -4.24 11.94
C VAL A 231 -19.61 -4.95 12.30
N ASP A 232 -19.54 -5.91 13.22
CA ASP A 232 -20.69 -6.76 13.59
C ASP A 232 -21.83 -5.99 14.30
N LEU A 233 -21.51 -4.91 15.01
CA LEU A 233 -22.41 -3.97 15.67
C LEU A 233 -21.63 -2.71 16.01
N GLY A 234 -21.87 -1.62 15.29
CA GLY A 234 -21.07 -0.42 15.47
C GLY A 234 -21.28 0.66 14.42
N TYR A 235 -20.18 1.33 14.07
CA TYR A 235 -20.21 2.47 13.16
C TYR A 235 -18.97 2.52 12.25
N GLY A 236 -19.09 3.11 11.06
CA GLY A 236 -17.91 3.51 10.28
C GLY A 236 -17.08 2.37 9.75
N SER A 237 -17.62 1.29 9.19
CA SER A 237 -16.81 0.11 8.87
C SER A 237 -15.67 0.38 7.89
N GLY A 238 -15.85 1.29 6.92
CA GLY A 238 -14.74 1.81 6.11
C GLY A 238 -13.81 2.71 6.92
N ILE A 239 -14.28 3.93 7.20
CA ILE A 239 -13.51 4.94 7.95
C ILE A 239 -14.36 5.51 9.09
N CYS A 240 -13.74 5.66 10.27
CA CYS A 240 -14.32 6.37 11.40
C CYS A 240 -13.39 7.51 11.85
N LEU A 241 -13.91 8.73 11.99
CA LEU A 241 -13.23 9.86 12.63
C LEU A 241 -13.95 10.30 13.90
N ARG A 242 -13.18 10.51 14.97
CA ARG A 242 -13.66 11.00 16.26
C ARG A 242 -12.72 12.09 16.77
N ASN A 243 -13.17 13.34 16.82
CA ASN A 243 -12.34 14.49 17.21
C ASN A 243 -11.01 14.54 16.46
N GLY A 244 -11.09 14.78 15.16
CA GLY A 244 -9.90 14.81 14.32
C GLY A 244 -10.11 15.45 12.96
N SER A 245 -9.03 15.53 12.18
CA SER A 245 -9.09 15.99 10.80
C SER A 245 -8.40 15.04 9.83
N ALA A 246 -9.00 14.84 8.67
CA ALA A 246 -8.39 14.08 7.57
C ALA A 246 -8.67 14.69 6.19
N GLU A 247 -7.71 14.52 5.29
CA GLU A 247 -7.86 14.78 3.85
C GLU A 247 -7.85 13.45 3.10
N LEU A 248 -8.90 13.20 2.31
CA LEU A 248 -9.10 12.01 1.50
C LEU A 248 -8.98 12.38 0.03
N ILE A 249 -7.92 11.90 -0.63
CA ILE A 249 -7.68 12.16 -2.06
C ILE A 249 -7.56 10.83 -2.80
N ASN A 250 -8.32 10.65 -3.88
CA ASN A 250 -8.15 9.47 -4.74
C ASN A 250 -8.24 8.15 -3.97
N ASN A 251 -9.23 7.99 -3.09
CA ASN A 251 -9.46 6.70 -2.43
C ASN A 251 -10.67 6.00 -3.05
N THR A 252 -10.71 4.68 -2.95
CA THR A 252 -11.92 3.89 -3.21
C THR A 252 -12.34 3.23 -1.90
N ILE A 253 -13.50 3.64 -1.37
CA ILE A 253 -14.09 3.09 -0.14
C ILE A 253 -15.37 2.37 -0.55
N SER A 254 -15.35 1.04 -0.55
CA SER A 254 -16.41 0.26 -1.18
C SER A 254 -16.67 -1.08 -0.51
N GLU A 255 -17.91 -1.57 -0.57
CA GLU A 255 -18.31 -2.86 0.01
C GLU A 255 -17.99 -3.02 1.51
N ASN A 256 -17.85 -1.92 2.24
CA ASN A 256 -17.73 -1.98 3.70
C ASN A 256 -19.12 -2.14 4.30
N SER A 257 -19.25 -2.92 5.37
CA SER A 257 -20.56 -3.23 5.96
C SER A 257 -20.57 -3.06 7.47
N VAL A 258 -21.68 -2.57 8.00
CA VAL A 258 -21.91 -2.54 9.45
C VAL A 258 -23.35 -2.91 9.75
N TYR A 259 -23.55 -3.68 10.81
CA TYR A 259 -24.87 -3.83 11.42
C TYR A 259 -25.12 -2.64 12.38
N GLY A 260 -25.22 -1.44 11.81
CA GLY A 260 -25.23 -0.15 12.51
C GLY A 260 -25.21 1.01 11.52
N TYR A 261 -24.68 2.19 11.87
CA TYR A 261 -24.78 3.40 11.02
C TYR A 261 -23.45 3.85 10.42
N GLY A 262 -23.51 4.51 9.25
CA GLY A 262 -22.35 5.12 8.58
C GLY A 262 -21.36 4.08 8.08
N THR A 263 -21.72 3.34 7.06
CA THR A 263 -20.93 2.19 6.59
C THR A 263 -19.64 2.61 5.89
N GLY A 264 -19.70 3.63 5.04
CA GLY A 264 -18.55 4.20 4.37
C GLY A 264 -17.70 5.06 5.32
N ILE A 265 -18.27 6.19 5.76
CA ILE A 265 -17.60 7.15 6.66
C ILE A 265 -18.50 7.51 7.84
N TYR A 266 -17.96 7.42 9.05
CA TYR A 266 -18.59 7.88 10.28
C TYR A 266 -17.82 9.04 10.91
N LEU A 267 -18.51 10.12 11.29
CA LEU A 267 -17.92 11.28 11.96
C LEU A 267 -18.55 11.51 13.33
N SER A 268 -17.74 11.68 14.37
CA SER A 268 -18.21 12.15 15.68
C SER A 268 -17.31 13.24 16.27
N ASP A 269 -17.87 14.01 17.20
CA ASP A 269 -17.16 14.92 18.09
C ASP A 269 -16.16 15.86 17.38
N ASN A 270 -16.61 16.93 16.70
CA ASN A 270 -15.70 17.93 16.12
C ASN A 270 -14.73 17.34 15.08
N SER A 271 -15.22 16.47 14.20
CA SER A 271 -14.44 15.88 13.11
C SER A 271 -14.57 16.69 11.81
N PHE A 272 -13.45 16.85 11.10
CA PHE A 272 -13.34 17.60 9.85
C PHE A 272 -12.77 16.70 8.74
N VAL A 273 -13.48 16.56 7.63
CA VAL A 273 -13.00 15.79 6.48
C VAL A 273 -13.09 16.61 5.20
N ASP A 274 -12.00 16.64 4.44
CA ASP A 274 -12.00 17.11 3.05
C ASP A 274 -11.88 15.90 2.12
N ILE A 275 -12.79 15.77 1.16
CA ILE A 275 -12.88 14.65 0.22
C ILE A 275 -12.73 15.19 -1.20
N LYS A 276 -11.78 14.60 -1.92
CA LYS A 276 -11.50 14.92 -3.32
C LYS A 276 -11.19 13.68 -4.13
N ASN A 277 -11.63 13.62 -5.39
CA ASN A 277 -11.30 12.54 -6.33
C ASN A 277 -11.61 11.15 -5.78
N THR A 278 -12.55 11.01 -4.85
CA THR A 278 -12.74 9.77 -4.07
C THR A 278 -14.03 9.10 -4.51
N ILE A 279 -14.03 7.77 -4.55
CA ILE A 279 -15.22 6.96 -4.77
C ILE A 279 -15.68 6.39 -3.41
N LEU A 280 -16.93 6.64 -3.06
CA LEU A 280 -17.63 6.08 -1.90
C LEU A 280 -18.90 5.38 -2.40
N TRP A 281 -18.82 4.06 -2.57
CA TRP A 281 -19.85 3.32 -3.29
C TRP A 281 -20.05 1.90 -2.77
N GLY A 282 -21.28 1.43 -2.67
CA GLY A 282 -21.58 0.04 -2.32
C GLY A 282 -21.33 -0.28 -0.87
N ASN A 283 -21.19 0.71 0.02
CA ASN A 283 -21.02 0.42 1.45
C ASN A 283 -22.37 0.13 2.12
N ASN A 284 -23.48 0.07 1.39
CA ASN A 284 -24.81 0.15 1.98
C ASN A 284 -25.64 -1.15 1.86
N PRO A 285 -25.37 -2.20 2.65
CA PRO A 285 -26.17 -3.42 2.60
C PRO A 285 -27.55 -3.32 3.28
N LEU A 286 -27.84 -2.22 3.99
CA LEU A 286 -29.02 -2.09 4.87
C LEU A 286 -29.76 -0.73 4.76
N ASP A 287 -29.61 -0.02 3.65
CA ASP A 287 -30.17 1.33 3.39
C ASP A 287 -29.67 2.46 4.35
N PHE A 288 -28.50 2.31 4.96
CA PHE A 288 -27.82 3.37 5.74
C PHE A 288 -27.07 4.37 4.86
N ALA A 289 -26.89 5.60 5.35
CA ALA A 289 -26.13 6.61 4.64
C ALA A 289 -24.66 6.20 4.43
N GLU A 290 -24.09 6.54 3.27
CA GLU A 290 -22.66 6.36 2.95
C GLU A 290 -21.78 7.15 3.92
N ILE A 291 -22.26 8.34 4.32
CA ILE A 291 -21.62 9.20 5.30
C ILE A 291 -22.61 9.52 6.40
N TYR A 292 -22.22 9.30 7.65
CA TYR A 292 -23.07 9.52 8.83
C TYR A 292 -22.38 10.36 9.88
N PHE A 293 -23.09 11.36 10.40
CA PHE A 293 -22.64 12.18 11.52
C PHE A 293 -23.30 11.68 12.80
N ASP A 294 -22.54 11.46 13.86
CA ASP A 294 -23.10 11.18 15.18
C ASP A 294 -24.12 12.28 15.55
N SER A 295 -25.27 11.89 16.09
CA SER A 295 -26.29 12.83 16.59
C SER A 295 -25.86 13.59 17.86
N TYR A 296 -24.78 13.16 18.51
CA TYR A 296 -24.26 13.73 19.75
C TYR A 296 -22.86 14.32 19.57
N GLY A 297 -22.45 15.10 20.57
CA GLY A 297 -21.13 15.70 20.62
C GLY A 297 -21.07 17.05 19.90
N ASN A 298 -19.85 17.45 19.55
CA ASN A 298 -19.60 18.69 18.81
C ASN A 298 -19.86 18.50 17.31
N PRO A 299 -20.28 19.56 16.60
CA PRO A 299 -20.65 19.47 15.20
C PRO A 299 -19.46 19.10 14.31
N ASN A 300 -19.73 18.28 13.30
CA ASN A 300 -18.76 17.85 12.30
C ASN A 300 -18.83 18.72 11.04
N LEU A 301 -17.81 18.63 10.20
CA LEU A 301 -17.78 19.28 8.90
C LEU A 301 -17.21 18.34 7.86
N ILE A 302 -17.89 18.24 6.73
CA ILE A 302 -17.34 17.59 5.54
C ILE A 302 -17.35 18.55 4.37
N THR A 303 -16.26 18.57 3.60
CA THR A 303 -16.16 19.24 2.30
C THR A 303 -15.94 18.17 1.25
N ILE A 304 -16.67 18.23 0.14
CA ILE A 304 -16.63 17.20 -0.90
C ILE A 304 -16.56 17.88 -2.25
N SER A 305 -15.57 17.52 -3.07
CA SER A 305 -15.39 18.01 -4.44
C SER A 305 -14.91 16.88 -5.35
N TYR A 306 -15.27 16.94 -6.64
CA TYR A 306 -14.78 15.99 -7.65
C TYR A 306 -14.82 14.52 -7.22
N SER A 307 -15.87 14.10 -6.53
CA SER A 307 -15.97 12.75 -5.92
C SER A 307 -17.28 12.06 -6.30
N ASP A 308 -17.26 10.74 -6.34
CA ASP A 308 -18.43 9.92 -6.64
C ASP A 308 -18.96 9.32 -5.34
N ILE A 309 -20.14 9.77 -4.93
CA ILE A 309 -20.75 9.38 -3.65
C ILE A 309 -22.12 8.78 -3.94
N GLN A 310 -22.34 7.53 -3.56
CA GLN A 310 -23.62 6.87 -3.77
C GLN A 310 -24.76 7.61 -3.06
N GLY A 311 -25.81 7.96 -3.81
CA GLY A 311 -26.93 8.78 -3.34
C GLY A 311 -26.65 10.28 -3.34
N GLY A 312 -25.48 10.72 -3.80
CA GLY A 312 -25.03 12.10 -3.83
C GLY A 312 -25.08 12.78 -2.45
N GLU A 313 -25.38 14.08 -2.42
CA GLU A 313 -25.53 14.82 -1.16
C GLU A 313 -26.65 14.24 -0.26
N ALA A 314 -27.67 13.62 -0.86
CA ALA A 314 -28.76 12.97 -0.11
C ALA A 314 -28.33 11.64 0.54
N GLY A 315 -27.22 11.06 0.10
CA GLY A 315 -26.56 9.90 0.73
C GLY A 315 -25.81 10.23 2.02
N ILE A 316 -25.87 11.49 2.48
CA ILE A 316 -25.21 11.96 3.71
C ILE A 316 -26.26 12.23 4.80
N GLU A 317 -26.11 11.56 5.94
CA GLU A 317 -26.96 11.77 7.11
C GLU A 317 -26.25 12.62 8.16
N THR A 318 -26.61 13.90 8.22
CA THR A 318 -25.94 14.88 9.09
C THR A 318 -26.45 14.87 10.54
N ASN A 319 -27.62 14.28 10.81
CA ASN A 319 -28.28 14.29 12.11
C ASN A 319 -28.41 15.67 12.79
N ASN A 320 -28.43 16.75 12.00
CA ASN A 320 -28.35 18.13 12.48
C ASN A 320 -27.12 18.43 13.36
N ASN A 321 -26.06 17.63 13.27
CA ASN A 321 -24.84 17.76 14.06
C ASN A 321 -23.61 18.05 13.17
N GLY A 322 -23.74 19.03 12.30
CA GLY A 322 -22.65 19.44 11.44
C GLY A 322 -23.10 20.10 10.15
N SER A 323 -22.18 20.24 9.22
CA SER A 323 -22.44 20.82 7.90
C SER A 323 -21.76 20.03 6.80
N VAL A 324 -22.38 20.04 5.63
CA VAL A 324 -21.83 19.52 4.37
C VAL A 324 -21.56 20.72 3.48
N ILE A 325 -20.33 20.83 2.99
CA ILE A 325 -19.95 21.76 1.92
C ILE A 325 -19.82 20.95 0.64
N TRP A 326 -20.92 20.85 -0.10
CA TRP A 326 -20.96 20.18 -1.39
C TRP A 326 -20.45 21.12 -2.48
N GLN A 327 -19.23 20.87 -2.97
CA GLN A 327 -18.61 21.67 -4.01
C GLN A 327 -18.92 21.11 -5.42
N GLU A 328 -18.23 21.62 -6.44
CA GLU A 328 -18.39 21.18 -7.82
C GLU A 328 -17.71 19.82 -8.10
N GLY A 329 -18.03 19.26 -9.26
CA GLY A 329 -17.38 18.05 -9.77
C GLY A 329 -17.89 16.73 -9.17
N ASN A 330 -18.74 16.77 -8.14
CA ASN A 330 -19.28 15.54 -7.55
C ASN A 330 -20.32 14.87 -8.44
N ILE A 331 -20.32 13.54 -8.45
CA ILE A 331 -21.26 12.68 -9.18
C ILE A 331 -21.91 11.66 -8.23
N ASP A 332 -22.98 11.04 -8.72
CA ASP A 332 -23.72 9.93 -8.08
C ASP A 332 -24.08 8.95 -9.20
N GLU A 333 -23.06 8.25 -9.71
CA GLU A 333 -23.19 7.35 -10.84
C GLU A 333 -22.46 6.05 -10.52
N ASN A 334 -22.94 4.91 -11.01
CA ASN A 334 -22.27 3.64 -10.72
C ASN A 334 -20.82 3.67 -11.25
N PRO A 335 -19.78 3.44 -10.42
CA PRO A 335 -18.38 3.45 -10.84
C PRO A 335 -18.04 2.44 -11.93
N LEU A 336 -18.86 1.40 -12.11
CA LEU A 336 -18.63 0.29 -13.03
C LEU A 336 -17.26 -0.37 -12.78
N PHE A 337 -17.05 -0.85 -11.56
CA PHE A 337 -15.89 -1.67 -11.20
C PHE A 337 -15.84 -2.98 -12.00
N LEU A 338 -14.64 -3.48 -12.25
CA LEU A 338 -14.38 -4.62 -13.13
C LEU A 338 -14.90 -5.95 -12.55
N ASP A 339 -14.57 -6.27 -11.30
CA ASP A 339 -14.97 -7.53 -10.66
C ASP A 339 -14.99 -7.43 -9.11
N VAL A 340 -15.99 -6.71 -8.61
CA VAL A 340 -16.21 -6.50 -7.15
C VAL A 340 -16.24 -7.81 -6.36
N ALA A 341 -16.83 -8.87 -6.93
CA ALA A 341 -16.98 -10.16 -6.26
C ALA A 341 -15.65 -10.85 -5.96
N ASN A 342 -14.60 -10.53 -6.73
CA ASN A 342 -13.24 -11.03 -6.52
C ASN A 342 -12.29 -9.95 -5.97
N GLY A 343 -12.82 -8.81 -5.53
CA GLY A 343 -12.05 -7.70 -4.96
C GLY A 343 -11.35 -6.82 -5.98
N ASP A 344 -11.74 -6.86 -7.26
CA ASP A 344 -11.17 -6.00 -8.29
C ASP A 344 -12.02 -4.74 -8.49
N PHE A 345 -11.51 -3.64 -7.93
CA PHE A 345 -12.13 -2.31 -7.96
C PHE A 345 -11.52 -1.40 -9.03
N HIS A 346 -10.79 -1.93 -10.02
CA HIS A 346 -10.42 -1.15 -11.19
C HIS A 346 -11.67 -0.75 -11.98
N LEU A 347 -11.63 0.41 -12.62
CA LEU A 347 -12.72 0.91 -13.44
C LEU A 347 -12.81 0.15 -14.78
N THR A 348 -14.02 -0.05 -15.28
CA THR A 348 -14.23 -0.46 -16.67
C THR A 348 -14.17 0.73 -17.62
N VAL A 349 -13.98 0.47 -18.92
CA VAL A 349 -13.82 1.52 -19.95
C VAL A 349 -14.99 2.51 -20.06
N ASP A 350 -16.20 2.08 -19.65
CA ASP A 350 -17.41 2.90 -19.72
C ASP A 350 -17.69 3.63 -18.39
N SER A 351 -16.77 3.55 -17.42
CA SER A 351 -16.94 4.14 -16.10
C SER A 351 -17.11 5.67 -16.17
N PRO A 352 -18.08 6.23 -15.43
CA PRO A 352 -18.26 7.68 -15.31
C PRO A 352 -17.15 8.36 -14.48
N CYS A 353 -16.34 7.57 -13.77
CA CYS A 353 -15.28 8.07 -12.90
C CYS A 353 -13.98 8.38 -13.64
N ILE A 354 -13.88 7.97 -14.90
CA ILE A 354 -12.72 8.22 -15.76
C ILE A 354 -12.69 9.69 -16.20
N ASP A 355 -11.53 10.36 -16.08
CA ASP A 355 -11.28 11.78 -16.35
C ASP A 355 -12.22 12.74 -15.59
N ALA A 356 -12.83 12.28 -14.50
CA ALA A 356 -13.89 13.00 -13.81
C ALA A 356 -13.43 13.75 -12.54
N GLY A 357 -12.18 13.53 -12.10
CA GLY A 357 -11.58 14.20 -10.94
C GLY A 357 -11.23 15.68 -11.19
N ASP A 358 -10.64 16.30 -10.16
CA ASP A 358 -10.24 17.72 -10.17
C ASP A 358 -9.25 17.98 -11.31
N PRO A 359 -9.57 18.85 -12.29
CA PRO A 359 -8.70 19.16 -13.42
C PRO A 359 -7.42 19.90 -13.02
N ASN A 360 -7.30 20.35 -11.76
CA ASN A 360 -6.10 20.95 -11.21
C ASN A 360 -5.26 19.97 -10.37
N SER A 361 -5.74 18.76 -10.13
CA SER A 361 -4.91 17.69 -9.56
C SER A 361 -3.79 17.31 -10.53
N PRO A 362 -2.71 16.68 -10.05
CA PRO A 362 -1.74 16.04 -10.93
C PRO A 362 -2.45 15.10 -11.91
N PHE A 363 -2.01 15.10 -13.17
CA PHE A 363 -2.50 14.14 -14.17
C PHE A 363 -2.19 12.71 -13.77
N ASP A 364 -3.04 11.79 -14.21
CA ASP A 364 -2.81 10.37 -14.04
C ASP A 364 -1.57 9.91 -14.81
N PRO A 365 -1.03 8.72 -14.49
CA PRO A 365 0.17 8.20 -15.14
C PRO A 365 0.07 8.03 -16.67
N ASP A 366 -1.15 7.96 -17.23
CA ASP A 366 -1.40 7.98 -18.67
C ASP A 366 -1.48 9.40 -19.27
N GLY A 367 -1.47 10.43 -18.42
CA GLY A 367 -1.37 11.84 -18.80
C GLY A 367 -2.70 12.54 -19.02
N THR A 368 -3.81 11.96 -18.56
CA THR A 368 -5.15 12.55 -18.66
C THR A 368 -5.58 13.18 -17.33
N ILE A 369 -6.82 13.68 -17.27
CA ILE A 369 -7.34 14.29 -16.04
C ILE A 369 -7.42 13.17 -15.00
N ALA A 370 -7.19 13.52 -13.72
CA ALA A 370 -7.28 12.53 -12.66
C ALA A 370 -8.63 11.80 -12.68
N ASP A 371 -8.59 10.48 -12.67
CA ASP A 371 -9.75 9.64 -12.40
C ASP A 371 -10.17 9.79 -10.93
N MET A 372 -11.44 9.52 -10.66
CA MET A 372 -11.87 9.31 -9.28
C MET A 372 -11.50 7.90 -8.82
N GLY A 373 -11.16 7.77 -7.54
CA GLY A 373 -10.84 6.49 -6.91
C GLY A 373 -9.34 6.23 -6.74
N ALA A 374 -9.04 5.05 -6.17
CA ALA A 374 -7.70 4.58 -5.89
C ALA A 374 -6.91 4.14 -7.13
N PHE A 375 -7.61 3.69 -8.17
CA PHE A 375 -7.02 3.15 -9.38
C PHE A 375 -7.44 3.98 -10.58
N TYR A 376 -6.48 4.57 -11.26
CA TYR A 376 -6.72 5.17 -12.57
C TYR A 376 -6.91 4.07 -13.63
N TYR A 377 -7.66 4.39 -14.66
CA TYR A 377 -7.85 3.62 -15.87
C TYR A 377 -6.86 4.08 -16.93
N ASP A 378 -5.91 3.21 -17.29
CA ASP A 378 -4.94 3.52 -18.34
C ASP A 378 -5.61 3.55 -19.72
N GLN A 379 -6.00 4.74 -20.19
CA GLN A 379 -6.70 4.91 -21.46
C GLN A 379 -5.80 4.63 -22.67
N ILE A 380 -4.49 4.79 -22.52
CA ILE A 380 -3.53 4.62 -23.62
C ILE A 380 -3.29 3.14 -23.89
N ASN A 381 -3.22 2.32 -22.85
CA ASN A 381 -3.05 0.87 -22.98
C ASN A 381 -4.39 0.09 -22.91
N GLY A 382 -5.48 0.72 -22.47
CA GLY A 382 -6.82 0.14 -22.35
C GLY A 382 -7.60 -0.04 -23.66
N ILE A 383 -7.09 0.49 -24.79
CA ILE A 383 -7.74 0.37 -26.11
C ILE A 383 -7.41 -0.97 -26.84
N GLU A 384 -6.59 -1.87 -26.27
CA GLU A 384 -6.36 -3.21 -26.85
C GLU A 384 -6.54 -4.38 -25.86
N ASN A 385 -7.60 -5.18 -26.12
CA ASN A 385 -7.87 -6.57 -25.69
C ASN A 385 -8.70 -6.83 -24.42
N TYR A 386 -10.03 -6.73 -24.56
CA TYR A 386 -10.96 -7.62 -23.84
C TYR A 386 -10.85 -9.07 -24.39
N GLU A 387 -9.75 -9.75 -24.05
CA GLU A 387 -9.78 -11.21 -23.87
C GLU A 387 -9.47 -11.46 -22.40
N LEU A 388 -10.50 -11.90 -21.65
CA LEU A 388 -10.47 -12.47 -20.30
C LEU A 388 -9.05 -12.63 -19.72
N GLN A 389 -8.63 -11.69 -18.86
CA GLN A 389 -7.44 -11.87 -18.03
C GLN A 389 -7.69 -13.05 -17.09
N THR A 390 -7.24 -14.22 -17.54
CA THR A 390 -7.00 -15.38 -16.68
C THR A 390 -5.57 -15.84 -16.94
N ALA A 391 -4.81 -15.94 -15.85
CA ALA A 391 -3.44 -16.44 -15.70
C ALA A 391 -2.29 -15.40 -15.72
N ASN A 392 -1.65 -15.27 -14.55
CA ASN A 392 -0.32 -14.71 -14.29
C ASN A 392 0.68 -14.95 -15.43
N PHE A 393 0.91 -13.93 -16.27
CA PHE A 393 1.91 -13.94 -17.32
C PHE A 393 3.02 -12.92 -16.99
N LYS A 394 4.27 -13.38 -16.82
CA LYS A 394 5.43 -12.54 -16.51
C LYS A 394 6.15 -12.21 -17.82
N LEU A 395 6.36 -10.93 -18.13
CA LEU A 395 7.29 -10.44 -19.17
C LEU A 395 7.96 -9.15 -18.68
N THR A 396 9.24 -9.22 -18.33
CA THR A 396 10.01 -8.12 -17.73
C THR A 396 11.43 -8.08 -18.29
N ASN A 397 12.16 -6.98 -18.10
CA ASN A 397 13.59 -6.91 -18.40
C ASN A 397 14.36 -6.22 -17.26
N TYR A 398 15.52 -6.77 -16.89
CA TYR A 398 16.40 -6.17 -15.88
C TYR A 398 17.88 -6.31 -16.25
N PRO A 399 18.71 -5.26 -16.08
CA PRO A 399 18.34 -3.91 -15.65
C PRO A 399 17.47 -3.15 -16.66
N ASN A 400 16.74 -2.12 -16.19
CA ASN A 400 16.02 -1.14 -17.01
C ASN A 400 15.90 0.18 -16.22
N PRO A 401 16.54 1.28 -16.62
CA PRO A 401 17.43 1.43 -17.78
C PRO A 401 18.68 0.54 -17.72
N PHE A 402 19.30 0.21 -18.86
CA PHE A 402 20.46 -0.69 -18.94
C PHE A 402 21.61 -0.13 -19.79
N ASN A 403 22.84 -0.61 -19.52
CA ASN A 403 24.05 -0.27 -20.28
C ASN A 403 25.07 -1.44 -20.32
N PRO A 404 25.39 -2.02 -21.49
CA PRO A 404 24.55 -2.16 -22.67
C PRO A 404 23.66 -3.42 -22.60
N THR A 405 23.70 -4.18 -21.51
CA THR A 405 23.06 -5.51 -21.41
C THR A 405 21.85 -5.52 -20.47
N THR A 406 20.76 -6.17 -20.90
CA THR A 406 19.56 -6.46 -20.09
C THR A 406 19.15 -7.93 -20.27
N THR A 407 18.53 -8.50 -19.25
CA THR A 407 17.95 -9.84 -19.29
C THR A 407 16.44 -9.74 -19.36
N ILE A 408 15.85 -10.17 -20.46
CA ILE A 408 14.41 -10.26 -20.68
C ILE A 408 13.93 -11.60 -20.11
N SER A 409 13.04 -11.54 -19.12
CA SER A 409 12.51 -12.70 -18.40
C SER A 409 11.03 -12.90 -18.72
N PHE A 410 10.61 -14.12 -19.03
CA PHE A 410 9.22 -14.41 -19.36
C PHE A 410 8.73 -15.81 -18.95
N SER A 411 7.44 -15.96 -18.65
CA SER A 411 6.77 -17.25 -18.44
C SER A 411 5.82 -17.58 -19.59
N VAL A 412 5.53 -18.86 -19.80
CA VAL A 412 4.51 -19.32 -20.76
C VAL A 412 3.40 -20.03 -19.99
N THR A 413 2.14 -19.75 -20.30
CA THR A 413 0.98 -20.30 -19.56
C THR A 413 0.62 -21.73 -19.98
N GLN A 414 1.10 -22.16 -21.16
CA GLN A 414 0.94 -23.52 -21.68
C GLN A 414 2.23 -23.98 -22.37
N ASN A 415 2.45 -25.30 -22.42
CA ASN A 415 3.58 -25.87 -23.14
C ASN A 415 3.53 -25.40 -24.60
N SER A 416 4.63 -24.80 -25.07
CA SER A 416 4.65 -24.09 -26.35
C SER A 416 5.81 -24.57 -27.20
N ASP A 417 5.49 -24.95 -28.44
CA ASP A 417 6.48 -25.46 -29.40
C ASP A 417 7.33 -24.32 -29.97
N PHE A 418 6.75 -23.13 -30.13
CA PHE A 418 7.40 -21.97 -30.74
C PHE A 418 7.14 -20.67 -29.98
N VAL A 419 8.21 -20.08 -29.45
CA VAL A 419 8.19 -18.75 -28.84
C VAL A 419 9.18 -17.84 -29.56
N ASN A 420 8.73 -16.64 -29.90
CA ASN A 420 9.54 -15.61 -30.54
C ASN A 420 9.57 -14.37 -29.65
N LEU A 421 10.78 -13.89 -29.33
CA LEU A 421 10.99 -12.60 -28.71
C LEU A 421 11.63 -11.66 -29.74
N GLU A 422 10.96 -10.55 -30.06
CA GLU A 422 11.41 -9.59 -31.06
C GLU A 422 11.60 -8.21 -30.42
N ILE A 423 12.65 -7.50 -30.80
CA ILE A 423 12.99 -6.15 -30.31
C ILE A 423 12.83 -5.16 -31.45
N PHE A 424 12.22 -4.01 -31.17
CA PHE A 424 11.93 -2.95 -32.13
C PHE A 424 12.40 -1.59 -31.61
N ASN A 425 12.76 -0.70 -32.53
CA ASN A 425 12.99 0.71 -32.19
C ASN A 425 11.66 1.50 -32.18
N VAL A 426 11.69 2.76 -31.74
CA VAL A 426 10.50 3.65 -31.70
C VAL A 426 9.85 3.92 -33.07
N LYS A 427 10.52 3.60 -34.18
CA LYS A 427 9.94 3.68 -35.53
C LYS A 427 9.24 2.39 -35.96
N GLY A 428 9.13 1.40 -35.07
CA GLY A 428 8.58 0.08 -35.36
C GLY A 428 9.51 -0.81 -36.19
N GLN A 429 10.77 -0.44 -36.37
CA GLN A 429 11.71 -1.25 -37.14
C GLN A 429 12.30 -2.35 -36.24
N LYS A 430 12.29 -3.60 -36.73
CA LYS A 430 12.87 -4.74 -36.02
C LYS A 430 14.38 -4.58 -35.89
N VAL A 431 14.86 -4.74 -34.67
CA VAL A 431 16.26 -4.63 -34.24
C VAL A 431 16.90 -6.00 -34.05
N LYS A 432 16.19 -6.91 -33.37
CA LYS A 432 16.70 -8.26 -33.06
C LYS A 432 15.56 -9.24 -32.83
N SER A 433 15.76 -10.52 -33.11
CA SER A 433 14.81 -11.58 -32.79
C SER A 433 15.49 -12.80 -32.18
N PHE A 434 14.81 -13.43 -31.24
CA PHE A 434 15.21 -14.68 -30.60
C PHE A 434 14.10 -15.70 -30.79
N GLN A 435 14.46 -16.89 -31.29
CA GLN A 435 13.53 -18.02 -31.43
C GLN A 435 13.86 -19.05 -30.35
N ILE A 436 12.85 -19.47 -29.60
CA ILE A 436 12.95 -20.44 -28.52
C ILE A 436 11.99 -21.59 -28.81
N ASN A 437 12.53 -22.81 -28.79
CA ASN A 437 11.76 -24.01 -29.06
C ASN A 437 11.56 -24.79 -27.76
N GLN A 438 10.39 -25.41 -27.61
CA GLN A 438 10.05 -26.35 -26.52
C GLN A 438 10.13 -25.75 -25.11
N LEU A 439 9.21 -24.84 -24.78
CA LEU A 439 9.09 -24.27 -23.43
C LEU A 439 8.00 -24.95 -22.61
N SER A 440 8.33 -25.27 -21.35
CA SER A 440 7.39 -25.82 -20.37
C SER A 440 6.73 -24.70 -19.54
N ASN A 441 5.48 -24.92 -19.15
CA ASN A 441 4.63 -23.95 -18.46
C ASN A 441 5.01 -23.64 -17.00
N SER A 442 6.05 -24.26 -16.45
CA SER A 442 6.43 -24.11 -15.03
C SER A 442 7.79 -23.43 -14.82
N GLN A 443 8.37 -22.80 -15.84
CA GLN A 443 9.70 -22.18 -15.76
C GLN A 443 9.69 -20.74 -16.29
N VAL A 444 10.38 -19.85 -15.55
CA VAL A 444 10.74 -18.53 -16.05
C VAL A 444 11.95 -18.68 -16.98
N ASN A 445 11.82 -18.16 -18.18
CA ASN A 445 12.85 -18.20 -19.21
C ASN A 445 13.58 -16.86 -19.28
N HIS A 446 14.86 -16.90 -19.61
CA HIS A 446 15.72 -15.71 -19.64
C HIS A 446 16.43 -15.58 -20.98
N ILE A 447 16.41 -14.38 -21.54
CA ILE A 447 17.12 -14.01 -22.76
C ILE A 447 17.95 -12.77 -22.50
N VAL A 448 19.25 -12.85 -22.79
CA VAL A 448 20.16 -11.72 -22.65
C VAL A 448 20.21 -10.94 -23.95
N TRP A 449 19.90 -9.65 -23.89
CA TRP A 449 20.11 -8.71 -24.98
C TRP A 449 21.25 -7.75 -24.65
N ASN A 450 22.24 -7.65 -25.54
CA ASN A 450 23.47 -6.86 -25.34
C ASN A 450 23.40 -5.47 -26.00
N GLY A 451 22.21 -4.95 -26.28
CA GLY A 451 22.05 -3.63 -26.91
C GLY A 451 22.62 -3.59 -28.33
N ASP A 452 22.44 -4.69 -29.08
CA ASP A 452 22.93 -4.91 -30.44
C ASP A 452 21.81 -5.36 -31.40
N ASP A 453 22.02 -5.18 -32.70
CA ASP A 453 21.11 -5.62 -33.77
C ASP A 453 21.33 -7.10 -34.18
N GLU A 454 20.58 -7.60 -35.18
CA GLU A 454 20.73 -8.96 -35.74
C GLU A 454 22.14 -9.26 -36.28
N ASN A 455 22.92 -8.23 -36.64
CA ASN A 455 24.29 -8.39 -37.13
C ASN A 455 25.35 -8.24 -36.02
N GLY A 456 24.92 -8.13 -34.76
CA GLY A 456 25.79 -7.91 -33.60
C GLY A 456 26.35 -6.49 -33.51
N LYS A 457 25.79 -5.52 -34.27
CA LYS A 457 26.22 -4.13 -34.22
C LYS A 457 25.50 -3.39 -33.08
N PRO A 458 26.20 -2.64 -32.22
CA PRO A 458 25.55 -1.89 -31.14
C PRO A 458 24.54 -0.86 -31.66
N VAL A 459 23.36 -0.77 -31.02
CA VAL A 459 22.29 0.19 -31.36
C VAL A 459 22.37 1.47 -30.52
N SER A 460 21.76 2.58 -30.92
CA SER A 460 21.85 3.87 -30.20
C SER A 460 21.15 3.84 -28.83
N SER A 461 21.56 4.71 -27.89
CA SER A 461 20.77 4.95 -26.67
C SER A 461 19.35 5.38 -27.04
N GLY A 462 18.35 4.93 -26.29
CA GLY A 462 16.95 5.25 -26.54
C GLY A 462 15.97 4.19 -26.06
N LEU A 463 14.69 4.46 -26.32
CA LEU A 463 13.58 3.56 -26.02
C LEU A 463 13.50 2.45 -27.08
N TYR A 464 13.32 1.22 -26.60
CA TYR A 464 13.08 0.04 -27.43
C TYR A 464 11.86 -0.71 -26.90
N LEU A 465 11.11 -1.33 -27.82
CA LEU A 465 10.00 -2.22 -27.50
C LEU A 465 10.46 -3.66 -27.68
N TYR A 466 10.08 -4.55 -26.78
CA TYR A 466 10.26 -5.99 -26.97
C TYR A 466 8.92 -6.70 -26.87
N LYS A 467 8.69 -7.62 -27.81
CA LYS A 467 7.43 -8.29 -28.09
C LYS A 467 7.63 -9.79 -27.96
N LEU A 468 6.84 -10.44 -27.12
CA LEU A 468 6.78 -11.89 -27.04
C LEU A 468 5.59 -12.41 -27.86
N SER A 469 5.85 -13.38 -28.72
CA SER A 469 4.82 -14.11 -29.46
C SER A 469 4.93 -15.60 -29.20
N ILE A 470 3.82 -16.24 -28.84
CA ILE A 470 3.73 -17.68 -28.59
C ILE A 470 2.82 -18.28 -29.65
N ASN A 471 3.30 -19.33 -30.34
CA ASN A 471 2.57 -20.03 -31.41
C ASN A 471 1.95 -19.09 -32.47
N GLY A 472 2.63 -17.96 -32.76
CA GLY A 472 2.19 -16.97 -33.73
C GLY A 472 1.22 -15.90 -33.21
N LYS A 473 0.72 -16.01 -31.98
CA LYS A 473 -0.08 -14.98 -31.29
C LYS A 473 0.84 -14.06 -30.49
N THR A 474 0.56 -12.76 -30.48
CA THR A 474 1.27 -11.81 -29.62
C THR A 474 0.70 -11.92 -28.21
N GLU A 475 1.54 -12.24 -27.23
CA GLU A 475 1.10 -12.38 -25.85
C GLU A 475 1.32 -11.09 -25.06
N ALA A 476 2.45 -10.40 -25.29
CA ALA A 476 2.72 -9.13 -24.62
C ALA A 476 3.79 -8.30 -25.35
N VAL A 477 3.71 -6.98 -25.12
CA VAL A 477 4.70 -5.99 -25.55
C VAL A 477 5.10 -5.16 -24.33
N ARG A 478 6.40 -4.87 -24.19
CA ARG A 478 6.97 -4.08 -23.10
C ARG A 478 8.04 -3.13 -23.62
N LYS A 479 8.38 -2.12 -22.82
CA LYS A 479 9.35 -1.07 -23.16
C LYS A 479 10.62 -1.17 -22.31
N CYS A 480 11.78 -0.90 -22.90
CA CYS A 480 13.07 -0.86 -22.21
C CYS A 480 13.92 0.33 -22.67
N LEU A 481 14.75 0.86 -21.78
CA LEU A 481 15.58 2.04 -22.02
C LEU A 481 17.06 1.67 -22.01
N LEU A 482 17.71 1.78 -23.18
CA LEU A 482 19.16 1.64 -23.31
C LEU A 482 19.83 3.00 -23.11
N MET A 483 20.77 3.09 -22.17
CA MET A 483 21.60 4.28 -21.93
C MET A 483 23.06 3.89 -22.14
N LYS A 484 23.75 4.50 -23.11
CA LYS A 484 25.19 4.29 -23.33
C LYS A 484 26.05 5.34 -22.66
#